data_AF-A0A023D809-F1
#
_entry.id   AF-A0A023D809-F1
#
_cell.length_a   1.000
_cell.length_b   1.000
_cell.length_c   1.000
_cell.angle_alpha   90.00
_cell.angle_beta   90.00
_cell.angle_gamma   90.00
#
_symmetry.space_group_name_H-M   'P 1'
#
loop_
_entity.id
_entity.type
_entity.pdbx_description
1 polymer ?
#
loop_
_entity_poly.entity_id
_entity_poly.type
_entity_poly.pdbx_seq_one_letter_code
_entity_poly.pdbx_strand_id
1 'polypeptide(L)' 'MSTEDIEEWLDTWVEDHLAHGAHDLDAAVALCLKEAEAIGLSAEALIRAARGDLAAFLAEEGEAIRQAGV' A
#
# COMPACT_ATOMS: atom_id res chain seq x y z
N MET A 1 10.27 -11.58 7.76
CA MET A 1 8.97 -10.93 8.01
C MET A 1 7.88 -11.94 7.84
N SER A 2 6.94 -11.94 8.77
CA SER A 2 5.67 -12.67 8.72
C SER A 2 4.72 -12.00 7.72
N THR A 3 3.57 -12.61 7.44
CA THR A 3 2.51 -11.95 6.66
C THR A 3 1.94 -10.76 7.43
N GLU A 4 1.74 -10.87 8.75
CA GLU A 4 1.26 -9.78 9.60
C GLU A 4 2.21 -8.57 9.57
N ASP A 5 3.54 -8.79 9.56
CA ASP A 5 4.51 -7.68 9.49
C ASP A 5 4.41 -6.91 8.16
N ILE A 6 4.01 -7.60 7.08
CA ILE A 6 3.87 -7.00 5.73
C ILE A 6 2.55 -6.24 5.65
N GLU A 7 1.49 -6.78 6.23
CA GLU A 7 0.19 -6.12 6.34
C GLU A 7 0.32 -4.83 7.16
N GLU A 8 0.96 -4.88 8.33
CA GLU A 8 1.20 -3.70 9.17
C GLU A 8 2.06 -2.64 8.46
N TRP A 9 3.09 -3.07 7.73
CA TRP A 9 3.90 -2.17 6.92
C TRP A 9 3.07 -1.50 5.81
N LEU A 10 2.22 -2.27 5.13
CA LEU A 10 1.39 -1.78 4.03
C LEU A 10 0.33 -0.80 4.51
N ASP A 11 -0.31 -1.07 5.64
CA ASP A 11 -1.27 -0.16 6.29
C ASP A 11 -0.59 1.17 6.66
N THR A 12 0.59 1.10 7.29
CA THR A 12 1.38 2.30 7.61
C THR A 12 1.76 3.10 6.36
N TRP A 13 2.19 2.39 5.30
CA TRP A 13 2.56 3.01 4.04
C TRP A 13 1.38 3.76 3.42
N VAL A 14 0.20 3.14 3.43
CA VAL A 14 -1.06 3.72 2.94
C VAL A 14 -1.42 4.98 3.74
N GLU A 15 -1.32 4.95 5.07
CA GLU A 15 -1.60 6.13 5.89
C GLU A 15 -0.62 7.28 5.57
N ASP A 16 0.68 6.99 5.50
CA ASP A 16 1.71 8.01 5.25
C ASP A 16 1.59 8.64 3.86
N HIS A 17 1.26 7.84 2.84
CA HIS A 17 1.28 8.27 1.45
C HIS A 17 -0.10 8.64 0.91
N LEU A 18 -1.16 7.93 1.28
CA LEU A 18 -2.49 8.12 0.69
C LEU A 18 -3.41 9.01 1.53
N ALA A 19 -3.12 9.23 2.82
CA ALA A 19 -4.00 10.05 3.67
C ALA A 19 -4.09 11.52 3.24
N HIS A 20 -3.09 12.04 2.54
CA HIS A 20 -3.03 13.45 2.13
C HIS A 20 -3.56 13.72 0.70
N GLY A 21 -4.13 12.72 0.02
CA GLY A 21 -4.92 12.91 -1.20
C GLY A 21 -4.23 12.64 -2.53
N ALA A 22 -5.05 12.71 -3.60
CA ALA A 22 -4.91 12.15 -4.95
C ALA A 22 -3.48 11.82 -5.44
N HIS A 23 -3.03 10.61 -5.14
CA HIS A 23 -1.96 9.98 -5.88
C HIS A 23 -2.52 9.36 -7.16
N ASP A 24 -1.80 9.56 -8.27
CA ASP A 24 -1.94 8.70 -9.43
C ASP A 24 -1.69 7.25 -8.96
N LEU A 25 -2.70 6.39 -9.13
CA LEU A 25 -2.67 5.01 -8.62
C LEU A 25 -1.49 4.23 -9.19
N ASP A 26 -1.15 4.44 -10.47
CA ASP A 26 -0.02 3.76 -11.10
C ASP A 26 1.31 4.24 -10.48
N ALA A 27 1.41 5.52 -10.17
CA ALA A 27 2.58 6.08 -9.47
C ALA A 27 2.66 5.59 -8.02
N ALA A 28 1.53 5.45 -7.32
CA ALA A 28 1.46 4.92 -5.96
C ALA A 28 1.91 3.45 -5.91
N VAL A 29 1.41 2.63 -6.83
CA VAL A 29 1.82 1.22 -6.95
C VAL A 29 3.33 1.12 -7.21
N ALA A 30 3.86 1.91 -8.14
CA ALA A 30 5.28 1.90 -8.45
C ALA A 30 6.14 2.36 -7.25
N LEU A 31 5.69 3.36 -6.50
CA LEU A 31 6.37 3.84 -5.30
C LEU A 31 6.33 2.80 -4.18
N CYS A 32 5.16 2.21 -3.89
CA CYS A 32 4.97 1.19 -2.88
C CYS A 32 5.89 -0.02 -3.13
N LEU A 33 5.94 -0.52 -4.38
CA LEU A 33 6.83 -1.63 -4.75
C LEU A 33 8.31 -1.29 -4.58
N LYS A 34 8.72 -0.07 -4.94
CA LYS A 34 10.11 0.38 -4.81
C LYS A 34 10.54 0.49 -3.34
N GLU A 35 9.67 1.01 -2.48
CA GLU A 35 9.97 1.16 -1.05
C GLU A 35 9.93 -0.17 -0.32
N ALA A 36 9.01 -1.05 -0.69
CA ALA A 36 8.99 -2.44 -0.25
C ALA A 36 10.31 -3.16 -0.60
N GLU A 37 10.79 -3.03 -1.84
CA GLU A 37 12.07 -3.60 -2.27
C GLU A 37 13.25 -3.06 -1.45
N ALA A 38 13.25 -1.76 -1.14
CA ALA A 38 14.32 -1.12 -0.38
C ALA A 38 14.47 -1.68 1.05
N ILE A 39 13.40 -2.20 1.64
CA ILE A 39 13.42 -2.86 2.96
C ILE A 39 13.49 -4.39 2.88
N GLY A 40 13.63 -4.95 1.66
CA GLY A 40 13.78 -6.39 1.43
C GLY A 40 12.46 -7.17 1.33
N LEU A 41 11.34 -6.49 1.11
CA LEU A 41 10.07 -7.13 0.79
C LEU A 41 10.00 -7.49 -0.69
N SER A 42 9.56 -8.71 -0.99
CA SER A 42 9.32 -9.09 -2.38
C SER A 42 7.96 -8.58 -2.86
N ALA A 43 7.89 -8.19 -4.13
CA ALA A 43 6.64 -7.80 -4.77
C ALA A 43 5.57 -8.90 -4.63
N GLU A 44 5.95 -10.17 -4.72
CA GLU A 44 5.03 -11.30 -4.58
C GLU A 44 4.42 -11.40 -3.16
N ALA A 45 5.23 -11.18 -2.12
CA ALA A 45 4.74 -11.18 -0.75
C ALA A 45 3.83 -9.98 -0.49
N LEU A 46 4.15 -8.82 -1.07
CA LEU A 46 3.35 -7.60 -0.96
C LEU A 46 2.01 -7.74 -1.67
N ILE A 47 2.00 -8.27 -2.90
CA ILE A 47 0.78 -8.57 -3.65
C ILE A 47 -0.09 -9.57 -2.88
N ARG A 48 0.52 -10.58 -2.25
CA ARG A 48 -0.23 -11.54 -1.44
C ARG A 48 -0.87 -10.90 -0.20
N ALA A 49 -0.15 -10.00 0.48
CA ALA A 49 -0.70 -9.23 1.60
C ALA A 49 -1.86 -8.31 1.14
N ALA A 50 -1.72 -7.71 -0.04
CA ALA A 50 -2.78 -6.96 -0.72
C ALA A 50 -3.86 -7.86 -1.38
N ARG A 51 -4.04 -9.09 -0.89
CA ARG A 51 -5.07 -10.05 -1.34
C ARG A 51 -5.04 -10.38 -2.84
N GLY A 52 -3.89 -10.23 -3.47
CA GLY A 52 -3.64 -10.57 -4.87
C GLY A 52 -3.70 -9.40 -5.85
N ASP A 53 -4.13 -8.21 -5.42
CA ASP A 53 -4.18 -7.02 -6.27
C ASP A 53 -3.82 -5.77 -5.47
N LEU A 54 -2.55 -5.36 -5.60
CA LEU A 54 -2.02 -4.18 -4.91
C LEU A 54 -2.68 -2.88 -5.40
N ALA A 55 -3.01 -2.78 -6.68
CA ALA A 55 -3.62 -1.57 -7.22
C ALA A 55 -5.04 -1.41 -6.69
N ALA A 56 -5.83 -2.49 -6.68
CA ALA A 56 -7.17 -2.48 -6.10
C ALA A 56 -7.14 -2.16 -4.60
N PHE A 57 -6.22 -2.79 -3.86
CA PHE A 57 -6.04 -2.53 -2.43
C PHE A 57 -5.74 -1.05 -2.15
N LEU A 58 -4.73 -0.47 -2.81
CA LEU A 58 -4.35 0.93 -2.60
C LEU A 58 -5.48 1.90 -2.99
N ALA A 59 -6.27 1.58 -4.01
CA ALA A 59 -7.42 2.39 -4.40
C ALA A 59 -8.54 2.33 -3.34
N GLU A 60 -8.84 1.15 -2.81
CA GLU A 60 -9.85 0.95 -1.76
C GLU A 60 -9.46 1.67 -0.47
N GLU A 61 -8.23 1.47 0.00
CA GLU A 61 -7.74 2.10 1.23
C GLU A 61 -7.62 3.63 1.10
N GLY A 62 -7.09 4.11 -0.02
CA GLY A 62 -7.01 5.56 -0.29
C GLY A 62 -8.40 6.22 -0.32
N GLU A 63 -9.40 5.56 -0.92
CA GLU A 63 -10.78 6.02 -0.91
C GLU A 63 -11.40 5.96 0.49
N ALA A 64 -11.12 4.91 1.26
CA ALA A 64 -11.59 4.77 2.64
C ALA A 64 -11.07 5.90 3.53
N ILE A 65 -9.77 6.24 3.43
CA ILE A 65 -9.18 7.36 4.18
C ILE A 65 -9.81 8.70 3.75
N ARG A 66 -10.01 8.90 2.44
CA ARG A 66 -10.67 10.10 1.92
C ARG A 66 -12.10 10.26 2.46
N GLN A 67 -12.85 9.16 2.59
CA GLN A 67 -14.20 9.16 3.15
C GLN A 67 -14.20 9.35 4.67
N ALA A 68 -13.18 8.88 5.38
CA ALA A 68 -13.03 9.03 6.82
C ALA A 68 -12.79 10.50 7.26
N GLY A 69 -12.32 11.37 6.34
CA GLY A 69 -12.29 12.81 6.53
C GLY A 69 -11.26 13.30 7.56
N VAL A 70 -10.03 12.79 7.46
CA VAL A 70 -8.86 13.34 8.18
C VAL A 70 -8.51 14.73 7.67
#